data_AF-A0A4Q3DTX9-F1
#
_entry.id   AF-A0A4Q3DTX9-F1
#
_cell.length_a   1.000
_cell.length_b   1.000
_cell.length_c   1.000
_cell.angle_alpha   90.00
_cell.angle_beta   90.00
_cell.angle_gamma   90.00
#
_symmetry.space_group_name_H-M   'P 1'
#
loop_
_entity.id
_entity.type
_entity.pdbx_description
1 polymer ?
#
loop_
_entity_poly.entity_id
_entity_poly.type
_entity_poly.pdbx_seq_one_letter_code
_entity_poly.pdbx_strand_id
1 'polypeptide(L)'
;MQPIRLLAALLPFLILPTAAEAAGRYFAPAQESASAAIAADSAGGLHAAHTGYDGETGDFVYYSACTASCENAGNWRSVTLPLADPQILQVAVTPDGRPRLMIGSSTYVSGASTLFTYAECDTACTEAANWTLVPVANKADGTFGNIFLYRIPQHSFAVDGEGRPWFAYTDANYGAEPDHYGTFVTTCAADCTDPENWTETNVAVRLPERYTTEYWDQVALAVTPDGRPRLLGKVYPLDEEGNQIENGEGLFYYECDAGCDTRTNWRRTRIIDTGSGSYPNPGWDLEVLPDGRPRAAFFTGSSMLQPSLDNSLLYLWCDSACDKDANWYGHGLTAKGDGESPDLALTASGAPRLVFLGGYGDLGYLACDIDCESDKGQWSLALQDSTDAAAADRPTALPYTCDAELWHGLIPRLAVAGDKPWFAYDLVVEARCLYKEFGEPEITYQFHELWRGARLSWGDGTLVPPPSGASATSLRR
;
A
#
# COMPACT_ATOMS: atom_id res chain seq x y z
N MET A 1 -56.92 -52.08 -19.58
CA MET A 1 -56.36 -51.64 -18.28
C MET A 1 -54.93 -52.14 -18.20
N GLN A 2 -53.97 -51.26 -18.48
CA GLN A 2 -52.52 -51.47 -18.31
C GLN A 2 -51.97 -50.22 -17.61
N PRO A 3 -51.10 -50.36 -16.61
CA PRO A 3 -50.62 -49.23 -15.81
C PRO A 3 -49.47 -48.50 -16.52
N ILE A 4 -49.56 -47.17 -16.52
CA ILE A 4 -48.54 -46.24 -16.97
C ILE A 4 -47.38 -46.27 -15.95
N ARG A 5 -46.17 -46.61 -16.41
CA ARG A 5 -44.93 -46.43 -15.63
C ARG A 5 -44.45 -44.99 -15.80
N LEU A 6 -44.45 -44.21 -14.73
CA LEU A 6 -43.71 -42.94 -14.66
C LEU A 6 -42.21 -43.25 -14.59
N LEU A 7 -41.43 -42.78 -15.58
CA LEU A 7 -40.00 -42.60 -15.44
C LEU A 7 -39.75 -41.35 -14.59
N ALA A 8 -39.15 -41.50 -13.42
CA ALA A 8 -38.55 -40.41 -12.68
C ALA A 8 -37.25 -40.00 -13.38
N ALA A 9 -37.22 -38.79 -13.95
CA ALA A 9 -36.00 -38.19 -14.45
C ALA A 9 -35.15 -37.74 -13.25
N LEU A 10 -34.01 -38.41 -13.03
CA LEU A 10 -32.94 -37.89 -12.18
C LEU A 10 -32.30 -36.71 -12.91
N LEU A 11 -32.59 -35.49 -12.46
CA LEU A 11 -31.76 -34.34 -12.79
C LEU A 11 -30.43 -34.46 -12.01
N PRO A 12 -29.27 -34.26 -12.66
CA PRO A 12 -28.03 -34.08 -11.94
C PRO A 12 -28.10 -32.73 -11.20
N PHE A 13 -28.04 -32.76 -9.87
CA PHE A 13 -27.72 -31.58 -9.08
C PHE A 13 -26.33 -31.11 -9.49
N LEU A 14 -26.27 -30.03 -10.27
CA LEU A 14 -25.06 -29.20 -10.34
C LEU A 14 -24.84 -28.64 -8.95
N ILE A 15 -23.90 -29.22 -8.22
CA ILE A 15 -23.30 -28.59 -7.05
C ILE A 15 -22.48 -27.43 -7.62
N LEU A 16 -23.08 -26.24 -7.64
CA LEU A 16 -22.31 -25.01 -7.79
C LEU A 16 -21.34 -24.96 -6.60
N PRO A 17 -20.05 -24.64 -6.81
CA PRO A 17 -19.19 -24.34 -5.68
C PRO A 17 -19.84 -23.20 -4.90
N THR A 18 -20.17 -23.46 -3.64
CA THR A 18 -20.52 -22.41 -2.69
C THR A 18 -19.34 -21.46 -2.64
N ALA A 19 -19.55 -20.19 -3.01
CA ALA A 19 -18.60 -19.14 -2.71
C ALA A 19 -18.19 -19.30 -1.24
N ALA A 20 -16.88 -19.35 -0.97
CA ALA A 20 -16.41 -19.31 0.41
C ALA A 20 -17.06 -18.11 1.10
N GLU A 21 -17.64 -18.33 2.29
CA GLU A 21 -18.17 -17.26 3.11
C GLU A 21 -17.02 -16.26 3.33
N ALA A 22 -17.13 -15.06 2.78
CA ALA A 22 -16.07 -14.07 2.76
C ALA A 22 -15.59 -13.84 4.21
N ALA A 23 -14.32 -14.13 4.46
CA ALA A 23 -13.76 -14.14 5.80
C ALA A 23 -13.14 -12.77 6.07
N GLY A 24 -13.99 -11.77 6.31
CA GLY A 24 -13.60 -10.39 6.59
C GLY A 24 -14.37 -9.80 7.76
N ARG A 25 -13.80 -8.79 8.41
CA ARG A 25 -14.45 -8.05 9.50
C ARG A 25 -13.84 -6.68 9.67
N TYR A 26 -14.61 -5.76 10.24
CA TYR A 26 -14.10 -4.44 10.61
C TYR A 26 -13.24 -4.51 11.88
N PHE A 27 -12.15 -3.73 11.93
CA PHE A 27 -11.39 -3.57 13.17
C PHE A 27 -12.21 -2.84 14.23
N ALA A 28 -12.93 -1.79 13.82
CA ALA A 28 -13.76 -0.97 14.69
C ALA A 28 -15.10 -0.62 14.01
N PRO A 29 -16.06 -1.57 13.91
CA PRO A 29 -17.31 -1.34 13.18
C PRO A 29 -18.17 -0.20 13.75
N ALA A 30 -17.95 0.22 14.99
CA ALA A 30 -18.72 1.32 15.58
C ALA A 30 -18.08 2.71 15.33
N GLN A 31 -16.91 2.77 14.70
CA GLN A 31 -16.08 3.96 14.59
C GLN A 31 -15.65 4.18 13.15
N GLU A 32 -15.56 5.45 12.74
CA GLU A 32 -14.92 5.79 11.47
C GLU A 32 -13.41 5.66 11.63
N SER A 33 -12.78 5.02 10.65
CA SER A 33 -11.36 4.66 10.71
C SER A 33 -10.75 4.63 9.33
N ALA A 34 -9.44 4.85 9.25
CA ALA A 34 -8.72 4.89 7.99
C ALA A 34 -7.29 4.38 8.16
N SER A 35 -6.55 4.30 7.05
CA SER A 35 -5.14 3.92 7.02
C SER A 35 -4.87 2.58 7.72
N ALA A 36 -5.68 1.58 7.39
CA ALA A 36 -5.51 0.23 7.91
C ALA A 36 -4.16 -0.38 7.45
N ALA A 37 -3.39 -0.91 8.40
CA ALA A 37 -2.11 -1.55 8.13
C ALA A 37 -1.96 -2.85 8.93
N ILE A 38 -1.21 -3.80 8.37
CA ILE A 38 -0.95 -5.10 8.99
C ILE A 38 0.47 -5.58 8.69
N ALA A 39 1.07 -6.26 9.67
CA ALA A 39 2.35 -6.95 9.54
C ALA A 39 2.31 -8.27 10.34
N ALA A 40 3.11 -9.24 9.90
CA ALA A 40 3.30 -10.51 10.59
C ALA A 40 4.67 -10.56 11.27
N ASP A 41 4.74 -11.16 12.45
CA ASP A 41 6.00 -11.51 13.09
C ASP A 41 6.51 -12.88 12.61
N SER A 42 7.76 -13.19 12.95
CA SER A 42 8.40 -14.46 12.58
C SER A 42 7.79 -15.70 13.24
N ALA A 43 7.00 -15.53 14.31
CA ALA A 43 6.24 -16.58 14.98
C ALA A 43 4.82 -16.77 14.42
N GLY A 44 4.41 -15.95 13.43
CA GLY A 44 3.08 -15.96 12.83
C GLY A 44 2.04 -15.15 13.62
N GLY A 45 2.46 -14.39 14.63
CA GLY A 45 1.64 -13.36 15.26
C GLY A 45 1.39 -12.20 14.29
N LEU A 46 0.28 -11.52 14.49
CA LEU A 46 -0.17 -10.41 13.65
C LEU A 46 -0.22 -9.12 14.46
N HIS A 47 0.24 -8.06 13.82
CA HIS A 47 0.23 -6.70 14.31
C HIS A 47 -0.57 -5.88 13.31
N ALA A 48 -1.65 -5.27 13.74
CA ALA A 48 -2.47 -4.42 12.89
C ALA A 48 -2.67 -3.07 13.56
N ALA A 49 -2.82 -2.03 12.76
CA ALA A 49 -3.12 -0.70 13.26
C ALA A 49 -3.98 0.08 12.27
N HIS A 50 -4.71 1.08 12.75
CA HIS A 50 -5.45 2.03 11.91
C HIS A 50 -5.57 3.38 12.64
N THR A 51 -5.83 4.45 11.90
CA THR A 51 -6.17 5.75 12.47
C THR A 51 -7.68 5.83 12.73
N GLY A 52 -8.09 6.74 13.62
CA GLY A 52 -9.43 7.31 13.51
C GLY A 52 -9.53 8.17 12.25
N TYR A 53 -10.75 8.47 11.82
CA TYR A 53 -10.97 9.25 10.60
C TYR A 53 -11.62 10.60 10.88
N ASP A 54 -12.67 10.63 11.68
CA ASP A 54 -13.43 11.85 11.93
C ASP A 54 -13.93 11.95 13.38
N GLY A 55 -14.53 13.11 13.68
CA GLY A 55 -15.31 13.34 14.90
C GLY A 55 -14.56 13.00 16.19
N GLU A 56 -15.20 12.20 17.04
CA GLU A 56 -14.63 11.80 18.35
C GLU A 56 -13.42 10.85 18.22
N THR A 57 -13.17 10.29 17.04
CA THR A 57 -12.10 9.32 16.82
C THR A 57 -10.86 9.92 16.16
N GLY A 58 -10.99 11.12 15.58
CA GLY A 58 -9.98 11.76 14.73
C GLY A 58 -8.65 12.10 15.42
N ASP A 59 -8.52 11.94 16.73
CA ASP A 59 -7.29 12.21 17.49
C ASP A 59 -6.67 10.91 18.09
N PHE A 60 -6.89 9.77 17.44
CA PHE A 60 -6.43 8.48 17.92
C PHE A 60 -5.83 7.58 16.85
N VAL A 61 -4.81 6.82 17.25
CA VAL A 61 -4.32 5.64 16.56
C VAL A 61 -4.70 4.41 17.37
N TYR A 62 -5.14 3.37 16.69
CA TYR A 62 -5.52 2.10 17.31
C TYR A 62 -4.51 1.05 16.88
N TYR A 63 -3.85 0.43 17.84
CA TYR A 63 -2.97 -0.72 17.61
C TYR A 63 -3.62 -1.99 18.16
N SER A 64 -3.49 -3.09 17.43
CA SER A 64 -4.01 -4.40 17.81
C SER A 64 -3.00 -5.51 17.53
N ALA A 65 -2.92 -6.47 18.44
CA ALA A 65 -2.06 -7.65 18.31
C ALA A 65 -2.85 -8.94 18.47
N CYS A 66 -2.45 -9.98 17.75
CA CYS A 66 -2.98 -11.32 17.90
C CYS A 66 -1.85 -12.36 17.72
N THR A 67 -1.73 -13.30 18.66
CA THR A 67 -0.65 -14.29 18.65
C THR A 67 -1.03 -15.61 17.97
N ALA A 68 -2.33 -15.95 17.92
CA ALA A 68 -2.81 -17.17 17.30
C ALA A 68 -4.32 -17.12 17.03
N SER A 69 -4.78 -17.92 16.06
CA SER A 69 -6.20 -18.08 15.72
C SER A 69 -6.89 -16.73 15.48
N CYS A 70 -6.24 -15.88 14.71
CA CYS A 70 -6.57 -14.46 14.55
C CYS A 70 -7.84 -14.20 13.74
N GLU A 71 -8.43 -15.24 13.17
CA GLU A 71 -9.76 -15.21 12.57
C GLU A 71 -10.83 -14.91 13.64
N ASN A 72 -10.56 -15.25 14.90
CA ASN A 72 -11.44 -14.99 16.02
C ASN A 72 -11.21 -13.60 16.61
N ALA A 73 -12.24 -12.75 16.61
CA ALA A 73 -12.14 -11.38 17.11
C ALA A 73 -11.71 -11.30 18.59
N GLY A 74 -12.17 -12.25 19.42
CA GLY A 74 -11.84 -12.29 20.85
C GLY A 74 -10.36 -12.55 21.18
N ASN A 75 -9.56 -12.97 20.19
CA ASN A 75 -8.12 -13.19 20.34
C ASN A 75 -7.28 -11.95 20.09
N TRP A 76 -7.89 -10.88 19.55
CA TRP A 76 -7.21 -9.61 19.35
C TRP A 76 -7.24 -8.78 20.63
N ARG A 77 -6.10 -8.16 20.91
CA ARG A 77 -5.93 -7.22 22.01
C ARG A 77 -5.55 -5.87 21.43
N SER A 78 -6.29 -4.85 21.80
CA SER A 78 -6.17 -3.52 21.22
C SER A 78 -5.86 -2.48 22.27
N VAL A 79 -5.18 -1.42 21.84
CA VAL A 79 -4.86 -0.23 22.63
C VAL A 79 -5.12 1.00 21.79
N THR A 80 -5.55 2.08 22.45
CA THR A 80 -5.74 3.38 21.83
C THR A 80 -4.58 4.29 22.23
N LEU A 81 -3.96 4.92 21.25
CA LEU A 81 -2.84 5.85 21.40
C LEU A 81 -3.34 7.26 21.03
N PRO A 82 -3.29 8.23 21.95
CA PRO A 82 -3.67 9.60 21.64
C PRO A 82 -2.61 10.25 20.75
N LEU A 83 -3.04 10.80 19.61
CA LEU A 83 -2.20 11.54 18.69
C LEU A 83 -3.10 12.45 17.85
N ALA A 84 -2.78 13.73 17.77
CA ALA A 84 -3.64 14.70 17.08
C ALA A 84 -3.66 14.47 15.56
N ASP A 85 -4.85 14.45 14.97
CA ASP A 85 -5.10 14.36 13.51
C ASP A 85 -4.17 13.38 12.75
N PRO A 86 -4.11 12.08 13.11
CA PRO A 86 -3.32 11.10 12.40
C PRO A 86 -4.04 10.68 11.12
N GLN A 87 -3.33 10.73 9.99
CA GLN A 87 -3.91 10.51 8.65
C GLN A 87 -3.31 9.32 7.91
N ILE A 88 -2.02 9.06 8.16
CA ILE A 88 -1.25 8.01 7.49
C ILE A 88 -0.65 7.11 8.56
N LEU A 89 -0.70 5.80 8.35
CA LEU A 89 -0.14 4.82 9.26
C LEU A 89 0.50 3.67 8.49
N GLN A 90 1.69 3.29 8.94
CA GLN A 90 2.39 2.08 8.50
C GLN A 90 2.86 1.31 9.74
N VAL A 91 2.82 -0.03 9.67
CA VAL A 91 3.29 -0.92 10.73
C VAL A 91 4.40 -1.81 10.19
N ALA A 92 5.46 -1.94 10.98
CA ALA A 92 6.53 -2.89 10.75
C ALA A 92 6.83 -3.64 12.06
N VAL A 93 7.47 -4.80 11.98
CA VAL A 93 7.77 -5.63 13.14
C VAL A 93 9.23 -6.03 13.12
N THR A 94 9.93 -5.78 14.22
CA THR A 94 11.33 -6.18 14.38
C THR A 94 11.47 -7.70 14.32
N PRO A 95 12.68 -8.24 14.06
CA PRO A 95 12.90 -9.69 14.01
C PRO A 95 12.46 -10.45 15.27
N ASP A 96 12.46 -9.79 16.43
CA ASP A 96 12.02 -10.34 17.72
C ASP A 96 10.53 -10.07 18.05
N GLY A 97 9.73 -9.62 17.07
CA GLY A 97 8.28 -9.52 17.20
C GLY A 97 7.78 -8.23 17.85
N ARG A 98 8.60 -7.17 17.89
CA ARG A 98 8.20 -5.90 18.51
C ARG A 98 7.65 -4.94 17.45
N PRO A 99 6.46 -4.37 17.65
CA PRO A 99 5.84 -3.49 16.66
C PRO A 99 6.54 -2.12 16.62
N ARG A 100 6.59 -1.55 15.42
CA ARG A 100 7.00 -0.18 15.11
C ARG A 100 5.94 0.46 14.23
N LEU A 101 5.59 1.71 14.52
CA LEU A 101 4.64 2.48 13.72
C LEU A 101 5.33 3.72 13.15
N MET A 102 4.98 4.05 11.92
CA MET A 102 5.23 5.37 11.35
C MET A 102 3.89 6.04 11.06
N ILE A 103 3.69 7.22 11.65
CA ILE A 103 2.40 7.91 11.64
C ILE A 103 2.57 9.31 11.06
N GLY A 104 1.89 9.61 9.96
CA GLY A 104 1.79 10.96 9.42
C GLY A 104 0.55 11.66 9.94
N SER A 105 0.71 12.84 10.55
CA SER A 105 -0.39 13.64 11.10
C SER A 105 -0.50 15.00 10.40
N SER A 106 -1.72 15.53 10.23
CA SER A 106 -1.90 16.88 9.69
C SER A 106 -1.63 17.90 10.79
N THR A 107 -0.44 18.45 10.81
CA THR A 107 -0.08 19.46 11.80
C THR A 107 0.80 20.49 11.14
N TYR A 108 0.43 21.76 11.30
CA TYR A 108 1.20 22.86 10.76
C TYR A 108 2.36 23.22 11.69
N VAL A 109 3.60 22.92 11.28
CA VAL A 109 4.80 23.23 12.05
C VAL A 109 5.86 23.80 11.10
N SER A 110 6.27 25.05 11.32
CA SER A 110 7.41 25.65 10.57
C SER A 110 7.31 25.52 9.04
N GLY A 111 6.12 25.77 8.47
CA GLY A 111 5.88 25.64 7.03
C GLY A 111 5.53 24.23 6.56
N ALA A 112 5.76 23.20 7.39
CA ALA A 112 5.34 21.83 7.12
C ALA A 112 3.84 21.65 7.38
N SER A 113 3.20 20.78 6.60
CA SER A 113 1.79 20.40 6.71
C SER A 113 1.59 18.98 7.24
N THR A 114 2.66 18.18 7.27
CA THR A 114 2.64 16.82 7.80
C THR A 114 3.78 16.64 8.80
N LEU A 115 3.45 16.10 9.98
CA LEU A 115 4.41 15.67 10.99
C LEU A 115 4.47 14.14 11.00
N PHE A 116 5.67 13.58 10.82
CA PHE A 116 5.90 12.15 10.94
C PHE A 116 6.34 11.81 12.37
N THR A 117 5.57 10.93 12.99
CA THR A 117 5.77 10.44 14.36
C THR A 117 6.12 8.96 14.30
N TYR A 118 7.28 8.61 14.84
CA TYR A 118 7.65 7.23 15.09
C TYR A 118 7.08 6.77 16.43
N ALA A 119 6.52 5.57 16.46
CA ALA A 119 6.09 4.93 17.69
C ALA A 119 6.73 3.56 17.85
N GLU A 120 7.20 3.26 19.05
CA GLU A 120 7.71 1.94 19.39
C GLU A 120 7.14 1.42 20.71
N CYS A 121 7.02 0.11 20.76
CA CYS A 121 6.77 -0.61 21.98
C CYS A 121 7.59 -1.90 22.01
N ASP A 122 8.16 -2.18 23.18
CA ASP A 122 9.06 -3.30 23.38
C ASP A 122 8.51 -4.41 24.28
N THR A 123 7.54 -4.08 25.13
CA THR A 123 6.92 -5.04 26.05
C THR A 123 5.47 -4.66 26.30
N ALA A 124 4.60 -5.66 26.46
CA ALA A 124 3.18 -5.45 26.79
C ALA A 124 2.50 -4.37 25.92
N CYS A 125 2.66 -4.47 24.60
CA CYS A 125 2.22 -3.47 23.62
C CYS A 125 0.72 -3.30 23.45
N THR A 126 -0.07 -3.93 24.32
CA THR A 126 -1.52 -3.74 24.41
C THR A 126 -1.89 -2.81 25.57
N GLU A 127 -0.88 -2.18 26.19
CA GLU A 127 -1.02 -1.17 27.23
C GLU A 127 -0.44 0.16 26.73
N ALA A 128 -1.23 1.23 26.79
CA ALA A 128 -0.85 2.53 26.21
C ALA A 128 0.41 3.12 26.86
N ALA A 129 0.64 2.83 28.15
CA ALA A 129 1.78 3.33 28.91
C ALA A 129 3.13 2.75 28.45
N ASN A 130 3.14 1.67 27.66
CA ASN A 130 4.35 1.04 27.15
C ASN A 130 4.71 1.50 25.73
N TRP A 131 3.95 2.44 25.17
CA TRP A 131 4.23 3.05 23.89
C TRP A 131 4.93 4.40 24.07
N THR A 132 5.99 4.61 23.30
CA THR A 132 6.65 5.91 23.18
C THR A 132 6.45 6.43 21.77
N LEU A 133 5.97 7.67 21.65
CA LEU A 133 5.71 8.35 20.38
C LEU A 133 6.59 9.59 20.29
N VAL A 134 7.35 9.73 19.20
CA VAL A 134 8.25 10.87 19.00
C VAL A 134 8.20 11.41 17.57
N PRO A 135 8.16 12.73 17.37
CA PRO A 135 8.27 13.32 16.04
C PRO A 135 9.69 13.14 15.51
N VAL A 136 9.83 12.70 14.26
CA VAL A 136 11.15 12.37 13.67
C VAL A 136 11.41 13.06 12.33
N ALA A 137 10.36 13.50 11.64
CA ALA A 137 10.46 14.25 10.40
C ALA A 137 9.22 15.10 10.18
N ASN A 138 9.31 16.10 9.31
CA ASN A 138 8.14 16.83 8.82
C ASN A 138 8.32 17.13 7.34
N LYS A 139 7.20 17.39 6.65
CA LYS A 139 7.23 17.85 5.26
C LYS A 139 6.22 18.94 5.01
N ALA A 140 6.58 19.91 4.19
CA ALA A 140 5.62 20.75 3.52
C ALA A 140 5.19 20.07 2.23
N ASP A 141 3.88 20.07 2.03
CA ASP A 141 3.32 19.46 0.84
C ASP A 141 3.35 20.39 -0.37
N GLY A 142 3.72 19.81 -1.51
CA GLY A 142 3.58 20.38 -2.84
C GLY A 142 3.29 19.31 -3.89
N THR A 143 2.90 18.10 -3.48
CA THR A 143 2.84 16.92 -4.35
C THR A 143 1.40 16.42 -4.55
N PHE A 144 1.11 15.84 -5.72
CA PHE A 144 -0.20 15.23 -5.98
C PHE A 144 -0.54 14.09 -5.02
N GLY A 145 0.45 13.37 -4.50
CA GLY A 145 0.26 12.25 -3.58
C GLY A 145 -0.55 12.59 -2.32
N ASN A 146 -0.47 13.83 -1.80
CA ASN A 146 -1.23 14.22 -0.62
C ASN A 146 -2.72 14.50 -0.91
N ILE A 147 -3.05 14.95 -2.12
CA ILE A 147 -4.46 15.10 -2.56
C ILE A 147 -5.18 13.74 -2.51
N PHE A 148 -4.42 12.65 -2.63
CA PHE A 148 -4.90 11.28 -2.63
C PHE A 148 -4.41 10.46 -1.42
N LEU A 149 -4.09 11.11 -0.30
CA LEU A 149 -3.46 10.44 0.87
C LEU A 149 -4.27 9.25 1.41
N TYR A 150 -5.61 9.29 1.28
CA TYR A 150 -6.53 8.21 1.67
C TYR A 150 -6.88 7.24 0.54
N ARG A 151 -6.27 7.40 -0.65
CA ARG A 151 -6.54 6.57 -1.83
C ARG A 151 -5.30 5.85 -2.35
N ILE A 152 -4.09 6.27 -1.95
CA ILE A 152 -2.85 5.64 -2.41
C ILE A 152 -2.06 5.10 -1.22
N PRO A 153 -1.73 3.80 -1.22
CA PRO A 153 -1.02 3.17 -0.11
C PRO A 153 0.37 3.78 0.05
N GLN A 154 0.86 3.77 1.28
CA GLN A 154 2.17 4.32 1.64
C GLN A 154 3.12 3.16 1.94
N HIS A 155 4.18 2.99 1.17
CA HIS A 155 5.14 1.90 1.31
C HIS A 155 6.51 2.40 1.76
N SER A 156 6.52 3.41 2.62
CA SER A 156 7.71 4.22 2.86
C SER A 156 8.38 3.98 4.21
N PHE A 157 7.95 2.97 4.95
CA PHE A 157 8.48 2.61 6.27
C PHE A 157 8.82 1.11 6.34
N ALA A 158 10.01 0.81 6.86
CA ALA A 158 10.49 -0.56 7.02
C ALA A 158 11.38 -0.67 8.27
N VAL A 159 11.66 -1.90 8.69
CA VAL A 159 12.69 -2.22 9.69
C VAL A 159 13.67 -3.22 9.11
N ASP A 160 14.95 -3.07 9.42
CA ASP A 160 15.97 -4.02 8.97
C ASP A 160 16.13 -5.22 9.90
N GLY A 161 17.07 -6.12 9.57
CA GLY A 161 17.35 -7.34 10.34
C GLY A 161 17.99 -7.09 11.72
N GLU A 162 18.36 -5.85 12.06
CA GLU A 162 18.76 -5.45 13.41
C GLU A 162 17.59 -4.79 14.17
N GLY A 163 16.43 -4.64 13.53
CA GLY A 163 15.26 -3.96 14.09
C GLY A 163 15.34 -2.44 14.02
N ARG A 164 16.28 -1.88 13.25
CA ARG A 164 16.42 -0.43 13.08
C ARG A 164 15.35 0.09 12.14
N PRO A 165 14.64 1.18 12.49
CA PRO A 165 13.64 1.76 11.62
C PRO A 165 14.27 2.55 10.48
N TRP A 166 13.63 2.46 9.31
CA TRP A 166 13.94 3.22 8.11
C TRP A 166 12.66 3.83 7.57
N PHE A 167 12.75 5.07 7.12
CA PHE A 167 11.63 5.84 6.61
C PHE A 167 12.05 6.64 5.39
N ALA A 168 11.20 6.75 4.38
CA ALA A 168 11.44 7.60 3.23
C ALA A 168 10.27 8.56 3.01
N TYR A 169 10.57 9.79 2.59
CA TYR A 169 9.54 10.77 2.28
C TYR A 169 10.03 11.83 1.30
N THR A 170 9.09 12.52 0.66
CA THR A 170 9.36 13.69 -0.17
C THR A 170 9.01 14.96 0.58
N ASP A 171 9.78 16.03 0.37
CA ASP A 171 9.52 17.34 0.95
C ASP A 171 9.71 18.46 -0.08
N ALA A 172 8.88 19.49 0.06
CA ALA A 172 8.89 20.72 -0.74
C ALA A 172 8.84 21.98 0.17
N ASN A 173 9.44 21.93 1.35
CA ASN A 173 9.38 23.01 2.33
C ASN A 173 10.29 24.19 1.98
N TYR A 174 9.69 25.20 1.36
CA TYR A 174 10.26 26.54 1.12
C TYR A 174 10.10 27.49 2.33
N GLY A 175 9.40 27.07 3.39
CA GLY A 175 9.17 27.88 4.59
C GLY A 175 10.24 27.73 5.66
N ALA A 176 11.08 26.69 5.56
CA ALA A 176 12.23 26.45 6.42
C ALA A 176 13.52 26.97 5.77
N GLU A 177 14.45 27.50 6.57
CA GLU A 177 15.80 27.87 6.11
C GLU A 177 16.84 27.03 6.87
N PRO A 178 17.75 26.31 6.18
CA PRO A 178 17.82 26.16 4.72
C PRO A 178 16.61 25.42 4.13
N ASP A 179 16.28 25.74 2.87
CA ASP A 179 15.21 25.06 2.11
C ASP A 179 15.30 23.54 2.26
N HIS A 180 14.19 22.92 2.64
CA HIS A 180 14.09 21.48 2.83
C HIS A 180 13.28 20.86 1.67
N TYR A 181 13.95 20.75 0.51
CA TYR A 181 13.39 20.11 -0.68
C TYR A 181 14.15 18.82 -1.01
N GLY A 182 13.40 17.78 -1.37
CA GLY A 182 13.94 16.61 -2.05
C GLY A 182 13.19 15.34 -1.70
N THR A 183 13.92 14.23 -1.74
CA THR A 183 13.46 12.94 -1.24
C THR A 183 14.48 12.50 -0.21
N PHE A 184 14.01 12.14 0.96
CA PHE A 184 14.83 11.89 2.13
C PHE A 184 14.65 10.46 2.57
N VAL A 185 15.75 9.83 2.96
CA VAL A 185 15.75 8.57 3.70
C VAL A 185 16.25 8.86 5.10
N THR A 186 15.44 8.52 6.08
CA THR A 186 15.71 8.71 7.49
C THR A 186 15.89 7.34 8.16
N THR A 187 16.87 7.21 9.04
CA THR A 187 17.09 6.00 9.83
C THR A 187 17.61 6.33 11.21
N CYS A 188 17.36 5.44 12.16
CA CYS A 188 17.90 5.51 13.50
C CYS A 188 18.60 4.20 13.86
N ALA A 189 19.83 4.31 14.37
CA ALA A 189 20.66 3.14 14.70
C ALA A 189 20.41 2.60 16.12
N ALA A 190 20.10 3.48 17.08
CA ALA A 190 19.86 3.13 18.47
C ALA A 190 19.11 4.28 19.17
N ASP A 191 18.45 3.97 20.29
CA ASP A 191 17.73 4.94 21.12
C ASP A 191 16.77 5.81 20.29
N CYS A 192 15.95 5.16 19.46
CA CYS A 192 15.10 5.80 18.44
C CYS A 192 13.90 6.56 18.99
N THR A 193 13.70 6.52 20.30
CA THR A 193 12.80 7.42 21.04
C THR A 193 13.43 8.78 21.33
N ASP A 194 14.67 9.03 20.92
CA ASP A 194 15.25 10.37 20.90
C ASP A 194 15.27 10.88 19.45
N PRO A 195 14.49 11.93 19.12
CA PRO A 195 14.49 12.53 17.78
C PRO A 195 15.88 12.91 17.27
N GLU A 196 16.81 13.27 18.15
CA GLU A 196 18.17 13.69 17.77
C GLU A 196 19.04 12.53 17.27
N ASN A 197 18.63 11.28 17.50
CA ASN A 197 19.32 10.09 17.01
C ASN A 197 18.90 9.68 15.59
N TRP A 198 17.89 10.35 15.02
CA TRP A 198 17.49 10.12 13.64
C TRP A 198 18.41 10.87 12.69
N THR A 199 18.91 10.14 11.70
CA THR A 199 19.76 10.66 10.64
C THR A 199 18.99 10.71 9.35
N GLU A 200 19.21 11.75 8.56
CA GLU A 200 18.50 11.96 7.31
C GLU A 200 19.47 12.17 6.15
N THR A 201 19.14 11.60 4.99
CA THR A 201 19.89 11.78 3.75
C THR A 201 18.98 12.15 2.60
N ASN A 202 19.28 13.27 1.93
CA ASN A 202 18.61 13.63 0.68
C ASN A 202 19.15 12.79 -0.48
N VAL A 203 18.29 11.95 -1.07
CA VAL A 203 18.59 11.06 -2.19
C VAL A 203 18.19 11.62 -3.55
N ALA A 204 17.51 12.78 -3.59
CA ALA A 204 17.24 13.48 -4.84
C ALA A 204 18.54 14.10 -5.39
N VAL A 205 18.72 14.16 -6.72
CA VAL A 205 19.76 15.03 -7.28
C VAL A 205 19.36 16.47 -7.00
N ARG A 206 20.30 17.24 -6.43
CA ARG A 206 20.14 18.66 -6.13
C ARG A 206 21.31 19.43 -6.71
N LEU A 207 21.01 20.54 -7.38
CA LEU A 207 21.99 21.45 -7.94
C LEU A 207 21.75 22.85 -7.35
N PRO A 208 22.34 23.14 -6.18
CA PRO A 208 22.08 24.37 -5.43
C PRO A 208 22.37 25.64 -6.24
N GLU A 209 23.44 25.62 -7.04
CA GLU A 209 23.84 26.71 -7.95
C GLU A 209 22.72 27.13 -8.93
N ARG A 210 21.76 26.22 -9.20
CA ARG A 210 20.67 26.41 -10.16
C ARG A 210 19.29 26.42 -9.50
N TYR A 211 19.20 26.29 -8.18
CA TYR A 211 17.94 26.16 -7.44
C TYR A 211 17.00 25.09 -8.03
N THR A 212 17.58 23.99 -8.52
CA THR A 212 16.83 22.89 -9.14
C THR A 212 17.17 21.57 -8.48
N THR A 213 16.20 20.69 -8.44
CA THR A 213 16.28 19.44 -7.72
C THR A 213 15.20 18.49 -8.21
N GLU A 214 15.51 17.22 -8.16
CA GLU A 214 14.65 16.19 -8.71
C GLU A 214 13.37 16.07 -7.93
N TYR A 215 12.29 16.11 -8.68
CA TYR A 215 10.97 15.93 -8.15
C TYR A 215 10.60 14.45 -8.16
N TRP A 216 10.06 13.99 -7.05
CA TRP A 216 9.55 12.64 -6.87
C TRP A 216 8.07 12.70 -6.55
N ASP A 217 7.34 11.73 -7.10
CA ASP A 217 5.97 11.45 -6.71
C ASP A 217 5.94 10.05 -6.12
N GLN A 218 5.61 9.98 -4.83
CA GLN A 218 5.61 8.77 -3.99
C GLN A 218 6.94 8.02 -3.90
N VAL A 219 7.13 7.31 -2.79
CA VAL A 219 8.33 6.49 -2.55
C VAL A 219 7.92 5.22 -1.84
N ALA A 220 8.31 4.08 -2.42
CA ALA A 220 8.32 2.79 -1.77
C ALA A 220 9.75 2.49 -1.31
N LEU A 221 9.89 1.97 -0.09
CA LEU A 221 11.12 1.67 0.60
C LEU A 221 11.11 0.21 1.02
N ALA A 222 12.14 -0.51 0.63
CA ALA A 222 12.49 -1.81 1.19
C ALA A 222 13.91 -1.75 1.74
N VAL A 223 14.20 -2.53 2.78
CA VAL A 223 15.54 -2.60 3.37
C VAL A 223 15.97 -4.05 3.45
N THR A 224 17.18 -4.31 2.96
CA THR A 224 17.74 -5.67 3.06
C THR A 224 17.96 -6.05 4.53
N PRO A 225 18.03 -7.35 4.87
CA PRO A 225 18.26 -7.78 6.25
C PRO A 225 19.52 -7.17 6.89
N ASP A 226 20.53 -6.83 6.09
CA ASP A 226 21.77 -6.17 6.53
C ASP A 226 21.76 -4.64 6.44
N GLY A 227 20.57 -4.02 6.31
CA GLY A 227 20.39 -2.57 6.45
C GLY A 227 20.74 -1.76 5.21
N ARG A 228 20.67 -2.34 4.01
CA ARG A 228 20.85 -1.59 2.77
C ARG A 228 19.49 -1.15 2.21
N PRO A 229 19.22 0.16 2.08
CA PRO A 229 17.95 0.65 1.59
C PRO A 229 17.83 0.52 0.07
N ARG A 230 16.61 0.27 -0.40
CA ARG A 230 16.17 0.25 -1.79
C ARG A 230 14.93 1.12 -1.91
N LEU A 231 14.88 1.94 -2.95
CA LEU A 231 13.73 2.81 -3.20
C LEU A 231 13.17 2.58 -4.59
N LEU A 232 11.86 2.75 -4.70
CA LEU A 232 11.13 2.78 -5.96
C LEU A 232 10.21 4.01 -5.94
N GLY A 233 10.25 4.82 -6.99
CA GLY A 233 9.45 6.05 -7.04
C GLY A 233 9.28 6.57 -8.46
N LYS A 234 8.24 7.36 -8.70
CA LYS A 234 8.12 8.12 -9.94
C LYS A 234 8.99 9.35 -9.84
N VAL A 235 9.95 9.49 -10.76
CA VAL A 235 10.94 10.57 -10.72
C VAL A 235 10.86 11.38 -11.99
N TYR A 236 11.02 12.70 -11.83
CA TYR A 236 11.24 13.66 -12.90
C TYR A 236 12.73 14.01 -12.86
N PRO A 237 13.57 13.23 -13.58
CA PRO A 237 15.01 13.25 -13.38
C PRO A 237 15.66 14.49 -14.01
N LEU A 238 16.80 14.87 -13.43
CA LEU A 238 17.68 15.91 -13.95
C LEU A 238 18.93 15.29 -14.58
N ASP A 239 19.46 15.92 -15.63
CA ASP A 239 20.80 15.65 -16.17
C ASP A 239 21.91 16.24 -15.28
N GLU A 240 23.18 16.03 -15.65
CA GLU A 240 24.34 16.55 -14.90
C GLU A 240 24.37 18.08 -14.86
N GLU A 241 23.78 18.72 -15.89
CA GLU A 241 23.62 20.16 -15.97
C GLU A 241 22.39 20.67 -15.20
N GLY A 242 21.49 19.81 -14.71
CA GLY A 242 20.27 20.23 -14.00
C GLY A 242 19.09 20.61 -14.88
N ASN A 243 19.12 20.23 -16.14
CA ASN A 243 17.94 20.30 -16.99
C ASN A 243 17.11 19.03 -16.78
N GLN A 244 15.79 19.18 -16.86
CA GLN A 244 14.90 18.03 -16.88
C GLN A 244 15.18 17.18 -18.11
N ILE A 245 15.39 15.88 -17.93
CA ILE A 245 15.63 14.97 -19.05
C ILE A 245 14.32 14.83 -19.84
N GLU A 246 14.34 15.21 -21.12
CA GLU A 246 13.18 15.09 -22.01
C GLU A 246 12.73 13.62 -22.11
N ASN A 247 11.45 13.37 -21.86
CA ASN A 247 10.88 12.01 -21.76
C ASN A 247 11.59 11.11 -20.73
N GLY A 248 12.33 11.69 -19.80
CA GLY A 248 13.08 10.98 -18.76
C GLY A 248 12.21 10.54 -17.58
N GLU A 249 11.01 11.12 -17.42
CA GLU A 249 10.09 10.74 -16.35
C GLU A 249 9.72 9.26 -16.40
N GLY A 250 9.52 8.65 -15.23
CA GLY A 250 9.17 7.24 -15.13
C GLY A 250 9.37 6.70 -13.74
N LEU A 251 9.26 5.38 -13.63
CA LEU A 251 9.52 4.62 -12.41
C LEU A 251 11.02 4.37 -12.31
N PHE A 252 11.64 4.84 -11.23
CA PHE A 252 13.06 4.67 -10.98
C PHE A 252 13.28 3.79 -9.77
N TYR A 253 14.31 2.96 -9.87
CA TYR A 253 14.87 2.23 -8.76
C TYR A 253 16.16 2.89 -8.30
N TYR A 254 16.31 3.01 -6.98
CA TYR A 254 17.49 3.52 -6.31
C TYR A 254 18.02 2.47 -5.33
N GLU A 255 19.34 2.38 -5.22
CA GLU A 255 20.00 1.50 -4.28
C GLU A 255 21.25 2.14 -3.70
N CYS A 256 21.55 1.79 -2.46
CA CYS A 256 22.81 2.10 -1.81
C CYS A 256 23.32 0.86 -1.06
N ASP A 257 24.61 0.55 -1.22
CA ASP A 257 25.23 -0.61 -0.57
C ASP A 257 26.16 -0.28 0.59
N ALA A 258 26.66 0.95 0.65
CA ALA A 258 27.56 1.43 1.69
C ALA A 258 27.58 2.97 1.71
N GLY A 259 27.79 3.56 2.89
CA GLY A 259 27.88 5.02 3.04
C GLY A 259 26.61 5.73 2.56
N CYS A 260 25.44 5.21 2.97
CA CYS A 260 24.14 5.67 2.49
C CYS A 260 23.72 7.03 3.06
N ASP A 261 24.53 7.59 3.96
CA ASP A 261 24.48 8.98 4.44
C ASP A 261 24.93 10.00 3.39
N THR A 262 25.50 9.54 2.27
CA THR A 262 26.04 10.40 1.23
C THR A 262 25.33 10.16 -0.11
N ARG A 263 24.67 11.19 -0.66
CA ARG A 263 23.94 11.12 -1.94
C ARG A 263 24.73 10.47 -3.08
N THR A 264 26.03 10.73 -3.22
CA THR A 264 26.83 10.22 -4.35
C THR A 264 27.02 8.70 -4.32
N ASN A 265 26.79 8.05 -3.18
CA ASN A 265 26.86 6.59 -3.06
C ASN A 265 25.56 5.90 -3.50
N TRP A 266 24.49 6.66 -3.74
CA TRP A 266 23.22 6.16 -4.26
C TRP A 266 23.28 6.04 -5.78
N ARG A 267 23.08 4.81 -6.26
CA ARG A 267 22.90 4.48 -7.67
C ARG A 267 21.41 4.50 -8.01
N ARG A 268 21.10 4.72 -9.28
CA ARG A 268 19.73 4.72 -9.79
C ARG A 268 19.64 4.26 -11.23
N THR A 269 18.47 3.79 -11.61
CA THR A 269 18.11 3.55 -13.00
C THR A 269 16.63 3.77 -13.25
N ARG A 270 16.27 4.14 -14.48
CA ARG A 270 14.87 4.20 -14.93
C ARG A 270 14.45 2.81 -15.37
N ILE A 271 13.35 2.27 -14.82
CA ILE A 271 12.82 0.96 -15.17
C ILE A 271 11.88 1.08 -16.38
N ILE A 272 10.83 1.88 -16.23
CA ILE A 272 9.72 1.99 -17.19
C ILE A 272 9.06 3.37 -17.07
N ASP A 273 8.35 3.83 -18.11
CA ASP A 273 7.40 4.93 -17.94
C ASP A 273 6.27 4.54 -16.97
N THR A 274 5.71 5.51 -16.25
CA THR A 274 4.62 5.24 -15.29
C THR A 274 3.22 5.40 -15.88
N GLY A 275 3.13 5.98 -17.07
CA GLY A 275 1.88 6.49 -17.62
C GLY A 275 1.40 7.73 -16.85
N SER A 276 0.16 8.10 -17.11
CA SER A 276 -0.51 9.30 -16.61
C SER A 276 -1.90 8.95 -16.12
N GLY A 277 -2.45 9.77 -15.22
CA GLY A 277 -3.80 9.58 -14.68
C GLY A 277 -3.85 9.94 -13.21
N SER A 278 -4.94 10.60 -12.82
CA SER A 278 -5.29 10.82 -11.41
C SER A 278 -6.23 9.74 -10.89
N TYR A 279 -6.97 9.07 -11.78
CA TYR A 279 -7.82 7.93 -11.49
C TYR A 279 -8.03 7.07 -12.75
N PRO A 280 -7.64 5.78 -12.75
CA PRO A 280 -6.85 5.13 -11.71
C PRO A 280 -5.45 5.74 -11.63
N ASN A 281 -4.90 5.86 -10.41
CA ASN A 281 -3.58 6.45 -10.18
C ASN A 281 -2.50 5.35 -10.27
N PRO A 282 -1.39 5.54 -11.00
CA PRO A 282 -0.26 4.63 -10.93
C PRO A 282 0.19 4.38 -9.48
N GLY A 283 0.38 3.13 -9.11
CA GLY A 283 0.79 2.75 -7.75
C GLY A 283 1.81 1.63 -7.78
N TRP A 284 2.72 1.61 -6.82
CA TRP A 284 3.78 0.60 -6.78
C TRP A 284 4.21 0.26 -5.36
N ASP A 285 4.79 -0.91 -5.25
CA ASP A 285 5.42 -1.40 -4.04
C ASP A 285 6.73 -2.12 -4.37
N LEU A 286 7.62 -2.20 -3.39
CA LEU A 286 8.95 -2.76 -3.50
C LEU A 286 9.22 -3.68 -2.32
N GLU A 287 9.69 -4.88 -2.62
CA GLU A 287 10.21 -5.82 -1.65
C GLU A 287 11.60 -6.31 -2.05
N VAL A 288 12.36 -6.83 -1.08
CA VAL A 288 13.69 -7.38 -1.31
C VAL A 288 13.78 -8.82 -0.84
N LEU A 289 14.35 -9.67 -1.68
CA LEU A 289 14.75 -11.01 -1.27
C LEU A 289 15.82 -10.92 -0.16
N PRO A 290 16.01 -11.98 0.64
CA PRO A 290 17.03 -11.99 1.70
C PRO A 290 18.46 -11.72 1.20
N ASP A 291 18.74 -11.97 -0.08
CA ASP A 291 20.02 -11.68 -0.75
C ASP A 291 20.12 -10.25 -1.32
N GLY A 292 19.07 -9.44 -1.14
CA GLY A 292 19.00 -8.03 -1.54
C GLY A 292 18.51 -7.78 -2.97
N ARG A 293 18.10 -8.81 -3.70
CA ARG A 293 17.52 -8.64 -5.04
C ARG A 293 16.10 -8.04 -4.95
N PRO A 294 15.79 -6.98 -5.72
CA PRO A 294 14.50 -6.31 -5.64
C PRO A 294 13.40 -7.02 -6.43
N ARG A 295 12.17 -6.97 -5.90
CA ARG A 295 10.92 -7.38 -6.53
C ARG A 295 9.93 -6.23 -6.38
N ALA A 296 9.18 -5.92 -7.43
CA ALA A 296 8.24 -4.80 -7.37
C ALA A 296 6.90 -5.18 -8.00
N ALA A 297 5.85 -4.63 -7.41
CA ALA A 297 4.53 -4.58 -8.02
C ALA A 297 4.30 -3.18 -8.56
N PHE A 298 3.75 -3.06 -9.77
CA PHE A 298 3.51 -1.76 -10.38
C PHE A 298 2.21 -1.78 -11.19
N PHE A 299 1.25 -0.97 -10.78
CA PHE A 299 0.06 -0.66 -11.57
C PHE A 299 0.31 0.58 -12.43
N THR A 300 0.22 0.41 -13.74
CA THR A 300 0.48 1.45 -14.73
C THR A 300 -0.68 2.42 -14.91
N GLY A 301 -0.37 3.66 -15.29
CA GLY A 301 -1.37 4.62 -15.73
C GLY A 301 -1.81 4.43 -17.18
N SER A 302 -2.52 5.44 -17.68
CA SER A 302 -2.89 5.58 -19.09
C SER A 302 -1.79 6.28 -19.89
N SER A 303 -1.78 6.08 -21.21
CA SER A 303 -0.81 6.71 -22.13
C SER A 303 0.63 6.24 -21.86
N MET A 304 0.80 4.98 -21.50
CA MET A 304 2.12 4.34 -21.46
C MET A 304 2.78 4.42 -22.84
N LEU A 305 4.10 4.51 -22.89
CA LEU A 305 4.90 4.40 -24.12
C LEU A 305 4.63 3.07 -24.85
N GLN A 306 4.27 2.04 -24.08
CA GLN A 306 3.76 0.77 -24.58
C GLN A 306 2.26 0.64 -24.24
N PRO A 307 1.33 0.99 -25.16
CA PRO A 307 -0.12 1.05 -24.87
C PRO A 307 -0.76 -0.29 -24.49
N SER A 308 -0.09 -1.42 -24.80
CA SER A 308 -0.55 -2.74 -24.34
C SER A 308 -0.48 -2.88 -22.81
N LEU A 309 0.36 -2.07 -22.15
CA LEU A 309 0.52 -2.06 -20.70
C LEU A 309 -0.37 -1.03 -19.98
N ASP A 310 -1.19 -0.23 -20.67
CA ASP A 310 -2.07 0.74 -20.00
C ASP A 310 -2.98 0.06 -18.96
N ASN A 311 -3.06 0.67 -17.76
CA ASN A 311 -3.93 0.24 -16.65
C ASN A 311 -3.77 -1.25 -16.32
N SER A 312 -2.55 -1.73 -16.15
CA SER A 312 -2.23 -3.14 -15.93
C SER A 312 -1.33 -3.29 -14.70
N LEU A 313 -1.58 -4.32 -13.88
CA LEU A 313 -0.65 -4.70 -12.81
C LEU A 313 0.51 -5.50 -13.38
N LEU A 314 1.72 -5.04 -13.10
CA LEU A 314 2.97 -5.68 -13.51
C LEU A 314 3.69 -6.26 -12.28
N TYR A 315 4.29 -7.44 -12.44
CA TYR A 315 5.36 -7.91 -11.56
C TYR A 315 6.70 -7.59 -12.23
N LEU A 316 7.58 -6.90 -11.52
CA LEU A 316 8.90 -6.48 -11.99
C LEU A 316 9.99 -7.12 -11.11
N TRP A 317 11.10 -7.53 -11.72
CA TRP A 317 12.23 -8.08 -10.98
C TRP A 317 13.57 -7.74 -11.62
N CYS A 318 14.60 -7.78 -10.78
CA CYS A 318 15.99 -7.77 -11.22
C CYS A 318 16.81 -8.76 -10.38
N ASP A 319 17.70 -9.51 -11.05
CA ASP A 319 18.55 -10.52 -10.39
C ASP A 319 20.01 -10.12 -10.22
N SER A 320 20.50 -9.16 -11.00
CA SER A 320 21.88 -8.70 -10.91
C SER A 320 22.04 -7.35 -11.59
N ALA A 321 22.97 -6.52 -11.08
CA ALA A 321 23.28 -5.20 -11.63
C ALA A 321 22.01 -4.35 -11.87
N CYS A 322 21.22 -4.22 -10.80
CA CYS A 322 19.91 -3.56 -10.81
C CYS A 322 19.96 -2.04 -10.95
N ASP A 323 21.17 -1.46 -10.96
CA ASP A 323 21.47 -0.09 -11.37
C ASP A 323 21.50 0.10 -12.90
N LYS A 324 21.14 -0.92 -13.69
CA LYS A 324 21.02 -0.86 -15.15
C LYS A 324 19.59 -1.20 -15.57
N ASP A 325 19.00 -0.36 -16.40
CA ASP A 325 17.63 -0.55 -16.93
C ASP A 325 17.49 -1.86 -17.71
N ALA A 326 18.51 -2.25 -18.47
CA ALA A 326 18.54 -3.49 -19.25
C ALA A 326 18.47 -4.78 -18.41
N ASN A 327 18.63 -4.70 -17.09
CA ASN A 327 18.56 -5.85 -16.18
C ASN A 327 17.23 -5.97 -15.43
N TRP A 328 16.27 -5.09 -15.72
CA TRP A 328 14.93 -5.16 -15.20
C TRP A 328 14.01 -5.88 -16.18
N TYR A 329 13.25 -6.84 -15.66
CA TYR A 329 12.30 -7.65 -16.38
C TYR A 329 10.91 -7.50 -15.76
N GLY A 330 9.87 -7.84 -16.51
CA GLY A 330 8.51 -7.79 -15.99
C GLY A 330 7.48 -8.42 -16.90
N HIS A 331 6.30 -8.68 -16.36
CA HIS A 331 5.12 -9.08 -17.14
C HIS A 331 3.83 -8.66 -16.45
N GLY A 332 2.77 -8.49 -17.25
CA GLY A 332 1.43 -8.20 -16.75
C GLY A 332 0.78 -9.40 -16.06
N LEU A 333 0.09 -9.15 -14.95
CA LEU A 333 -0.54 -10.16 -14.08
C LEU A 333 -2.06 -10.21 -14.19
N THR A 334 -2.69 -9.08 -14.52
CA THR A 334 -4.14 -8.88 -14.45
C THR A 334 -4.73 -8.47 -15.79
N ALA A 335 -6.07 -8.48 -15.87
CA ALA A 335 -6.77 -7.79 -16.96
C ALA A 335 -6.63 -6.26 -16.81
N LYS A 336 -6.85 -5.53 -17.91
CA LYS A 336 -6.81 -4.06 -17.88
C LYS A 336 -7.87 -3.52 -16.93
N GLY A 337 -7.47 -2.60 -16.05
CA GLY A 337 -8.30 -1.97 -15.04
C GLY A 337 -8.29 -2.67 -13.67
N ASP A 338 -7.75 -3.88 -13.59
CA ASP A 338 -7.57 -4.58 -12.31
C ASP A 338 -6.12 -4.44 -11.86
N GLY A 339 -5.88 -4.10 -10.59
CA GLY A 339 -4.52 -3.99 -10.07
C GLY A 339 -4.19 -2.74 -9.26
N GLU A 340 -5.15 -1.85 -9.07
CA GLU A 340 -4.91 -0.57 -8.41
C GLU A 340 -4.40 -0.75 -6.98
N SER A 341 -3.58 0.21 -6.52
CA SER A 341 -3.01 0.22 -5.16
C SER A 341 -2.37 -1.11 -4.75
N PRO A 342 -1.41 -1.65 -5.53
CA PRO A 342 -0.83 -2.95 -5.22
C PRO A 342 0.05 -2.89 -3.97
N ASP A 343 0.03 -3.95 -3.17
CA ASP A 343 0.97 -4.20 -2.08
C ASP A 343 1.55 -5.61 -2.25
N LEU A 344 2.86 -5.73 -2.12
CA LEU A 344 3.67 -6.90 -2.40
C LEU A 344 4.25 -7.41 -1.08
N ALA A 345 4.17 -8.71 -0.85
CA ALA A 345 4.89 -9.37 0.22
C ALA A 345 5.60 -10.61 -0.34
N LEU A 346 6.70 -11.00 0.29
CA LEU A 346 7.44 -12.21 -0.03
C LEU A 346 7.20 -13.25 1.07
N THR A 347 6.95 -14.50 0.67
CA THR A 347 7.03 -15.64 1.60
C THR A 347 8.46 -15.84 2.10
N ALA A 348 8.64 -16.68 3.12
CA ALA A 348 9.97 -17.04 3.62
C ALA A 348 10.89 -17.67 2.54
N SER A 349 10.32 -18.31 1.51
CA SER A 349 11.07 -18.84 0.36
C SER A 349 11.31 -17.81 -0.75
N GLY A 350 10.85 -16.57 -0.58
CA GLY A 350 10.96 -15.49 -1.57
C GLY A 350 9.89 -15.51 -2.65
N ALA A 351 8.86 -16.36 -2.51
CA ALA A 351 7.77 -16.44 -3.48
C ALA A 351 6.81 -15.24 -3.30
N PRO A 352 6.45 -14.51 -4.37
CA PRO A 352 5.69 -13.27 -4.27
C PRO A 352 4.20 -13.51 -4.03
N ARG A 353 3.62 -12.61 -3.23
CA ARG A 353 2.20 -12.48 -2.90
C ARG A 353 1.80 -11.03 -3.11
N LEU A 354 0.72 -10.79 -3.86
CA LEU A 354 0.25 -9.44 -4.13
C LEU A 354 -1.21 -9.32 -3.73
N VAL A 355 -1.56 -8.21 -3.08
CA VAL A 355 -2.94 -7.76 -2.95
C VAL A 355 -3.12 -6.50 -3.80
N PHE A 356 -4.33 -6.31 -4.34
CA PHE A 356 -4.65 -5.16 -5.18
C PHE A 356 -6.16 -4.93 -5.18
N LEU A 357 -6.59 -3.81 -5.76
CA LEU A 357 -7.99 -3.50 -6.00
C LEU A 357 -8.36 -3.78 -7.46
N GLY A 358 -9.47 -4.50 -7.67
CA GLY A 358 -10.10 -4.65 -8.98
C GLY A 358 -10.79 -3.35 -9.42
N GLY A 359 -11.22 -3.27 -10.69
CA GLY A 359 -11.83 -2.05 -11.25
C GLY A 359 -13.13 -1.58 -10.58
N TYR A 360 -13.70 -2.39 -9.67
CA TYR A 360 -14.88 -2.03 -8.85
C TYR A 360 -14.54 -1.84 -7.36
N GLY A 361 -13.26 -1.86 -6.99
CA GLY A 361 -12.82 -1.74 -5.59
C GLY A 361 -12.86 -3.03 -4.79
N ASP A 362 -13.08 -4.18 -5.43
CA ASP A 362 -12.97 -5.50 -4.79
C ASP A 362 -11.51 -5.85 -4.49
N LEU A 363 -11.28 -6.60 -3.41
CA LEU A 363 -9.94 -7.01 -3.02
C LEU A 363 -9.51 -8.26 -3.80
N GLY A 364 -8.51 -8.10 -4.66
CA GLY A 364 -7.89 -9.19 -5.42
C GLY A 364 -6.61 -9.68 -4.75
N TYR A 365 -6.33 -10.98 -4.86
CA TYR A 365 -5.11 -11.60 -4.35
C TYR A 365 -4.44 -12.46 -5.43
N LEU A 366 -3.14 -12.25 -5.62
CA LEU A 366 -2.29 -13.03 -6.51
C LEU A 366 -1.18 -13.72 -5.73
N ALA A 367 -0.92 -14.98 -6.09
CA ALA A 367 0.21 -15.75 -5.57
C ALA A 367 0.94 -16.44 -6.71
N CYS A 368 2.26 -16.53 -6.62
CA CYS A 368 3.07 -17.36 -7.50
C CYS A 368 4.08 -18.17 -6.69
N ASP A 369 4.17 -19.46 -7.01
CA ASP A 369 5.09 -20.41 -6.34
C ASP A 369 6.05 -21.10 -7.32
N ILE A 370 5.84 -20.93 -8.64
CA ILE A 370 6.60 -21.64 -9.67
C ILE A 370 6.98 -20.65 -10.77
N ASP A 371 8.28 -20.56 -11.05
CA ASP A 371 8.86 -19.79 -12.15
C ASP A 371 8.46 -18.29 -12.20
N CYS A 372 8.27 -17.67 -11.04
CA CYS A 372 7.68 -16.33 -10.89
C CYS A 372 8.47 -15.23 -11.61
N GLU A 373 9.79 -15.33 -11.65
CA GLU A 373 10.71 -14.44 -12.38
C GLU A 373 10.89 -14.88 -13.84
N SER A 374 9.80 -15.21 -14.52
CA SER A 374 9.83 -15.58 -15.94
C SER A 374 8.48 -15.39 -16.63
N ASP A 375 8.50 -15.34 -17.96
CA ASP A 375 7.29 -15.37 -18.81
C ASP A 375 6.46 -16.68 -18.67
N LYS A 376 6.91 -17.64 -17.84
CA LYS A 376 6.23 -18.90 -17.56
C LYS A 376 5.72 -19.01 -16.11
N GLY A 377 5.80 -17.92 -15.34
CA GLY A 377 5.37 -17.90 -13.95
C GLY A 377 3.92 -18.37 -13.80
N GLN A 378 3.70 -19.28 -12.85
CA GLN A 378 2.38 -19.83 -12.56
C GLN A 378 1.71 -19.02 -11.47
N TRP A 379 1.08 -17.93 -11.90
CA TRP A 379 0.26 -17.09 -11.03
C TRP A 379 -1.09 -17.74 -10.78
N SER A 380 -1.61 -17.56 -9.58
CA SER A 380 -2.98 -17.91 -9.23
C SER A 380 -3.66 -16.68 -8.64
N LEU A 381 -4.93 -16.49 -8.98
CA LEU A 381 -5.77 -15.35 -8.64
C LEU A 381 -6.94 -15.80 -7.75
N ALA A 382 -7.25 -15.00 -6.75
CA ALA A 382 -8.48 -15.13 -5.96
C ALA A 382 -9.16 -13.76 -5.81
N LEU A 383 -10.49 -13.76 -5.85
CA LEU A 383 -11.29 -12.69 -5.28
C LEU A 383 -11.30 -12.92 -3.76
N GLN A 384 -10.60 -12.06 -3.04
CA GLN A 384 -10.36 -12.24 -1.61
C GLN A 384 -11.51 -11.68 -0.76
N ASP A 385 -11.97 -10.48 -1.07
CA ASP A 385 -13.10 -9.86 -0.37
C ASP A 385 -13.86 -9.01 -1.39
N SER A 386 -15.18 -9.18 -1.47
CA SER A 386 -16.00 -8.39 -2.37
C SER A 386 -16.66 -7.24 -1.64
N THR A 387 -16.82 -6.14 -2.36
CA THR A 387 -17.58 -4.97 -1.92
C THR A 387 -19.03 -5.35 -1.57
N ASP A 388 -19.65 -6.27 -2.30
CA ASP A 388 -20.97 -6.83 -1.99
C ASP A 388 -21.02 -7.56 -0.63
N ALA A 389 -19.99 -8.36 -0.31
CA ALA A 389 -19.91 -9.06 0.97
C ALA A 389 -19.73 -8.06 2.12
N ALA A 390 -18.86 -7.06 1.92
CA ALA A 390 -18.67 -6.00 2.90
C ALA A 390 -19.93 -5.14 3.10
N ALA A 391 -20.68 -4.85 2.04
CA ALA A 391 -21.98 -4.17 2.12
C ALA A 391 -23.02 -4.99 2.91
N ALA A 392 -23.03 -6.32 2.74
CA ALA A 392 -23.90 -7.21 3.50
C ALA A 392 -23.52 -7.28 4.99
N ASP A 393 -22.23 -7.23 5.32
CA ASP A 393 -21.72 -7.21 6.70
C ASP A 393 -22.10 -5.92 7.44
N ARG A 394 -22.16 -4.79 6.72
CA ARG A 394 -22.49 -3.48 7.27
C ARG A 394 -23.46 -2.72 6.35
N PRO A 395 -24.77 -2.97 6.46
CA PRO A 395 -25.75 -2.17 5.73
C PRO A 395 -25.68 -0.69 6.16
N THR A 396 -25.56 0.22 5.19
CA THR A 396 -25.56 1.67 5.44
C THR A 396 -26.94 2.24 5.16
N ALA A 397 -27.41 3.14 6.03
CA ALA A 397 -28.67 3.84 5.80
C ALA A 397 -28.44 5.00 4.83
N LEU A 398 -29.04 4.92 3.63
CA LEU A 398 -29.00 6.00 2.67
C LEU A 398 -29.79 7.23 3.16
N PRO A 399 -29.22 8.45 3.11
CA PRO A 399 -29.98 9.67 3.34
C PRO A 399 -31.12 9.82 2.34
N TYR A 400 -32.20 10.50 2.73
CA TYR A 400 -33.42 10.61 1.92
C TYR A 400 -33.20 11.25 0.54
N THR A 401 -32.19 12.11 0.40
CA THR A 401 -31.81 12.75 -0.86
C THR A 401 -30.97 11.85 -1.77
N CYS A 402 -30.57 10.66 -1.32
CA CYS A 402 -29.66 9.78 -2.03
C CYS A 402 -30.38 8.54 -2.58
N ASP A 403 -29.98 8.09 -3.76
CA ASP A 403 -30.69 7.05 -4.53
C ASP A 403 -29.81 5.85 -4.93
N ALA A 404 -28.51 5.89 -4.60
CA ALA A 404 -27.57 4.80 -4.78
C ALA A 404 -26.40 4.93 -3.79
N GLU A 405 -25.78 3.81 -3.46
CA GLU A 405 -24.48 3.74 -2.79
C GLU A 405 -23.48 2.96 -3.64
N LEU A 406 -22.20 3.28 -3.43
CA LEU A 406 -21.04 2.61 -4.00
C LEU A 406 -20.11 2.23 -2.85
N TRP A 407 -19.78 0.96 -2.79
CA TRP A 407 -18.76 0.42 -1.91
C TRP A 407 -17.47 0.25 -2.70
N HIS A 408 -16.34 0.67 -2.14
CA HIS A 408 -15.03 0.41 -2.75
C HIS A 408 -13.94 0.31 -1.69
N GLY A 409 -13.03 -0.65 -1.89
CA GLY A 409 -11.81 -0.77 -1.11
C GLY A 409 -10.79 0.30 -1.49
N LEU A 410 -9.91 0.62 -0.55
CA LEU A 410 -8.80 1.56 -0.69
C LEU A 410 -7.57 1.02 0.05
N ILE A 411 -6.39 1.38 -0.47
CA ILE A 411 -5.09 1.21 0.20
C ILE A 411 -4.84 -0.16 0.86
N PRO A 412 -5.01 -1.28 0.13
CA PRO A 412 -4.83 -2.59 0.73
C PRO A 412 -3.37 -2.84 1.14
N ARG A 413 -3.22 -3.54 2.27
CA ARG A 413 -1.96 -3.97 2.89
C ARG A 413 -2.01 -5.47 3.12
N LEU A 414 -0.90 -6.15 2.89
CA LEU A 414 -0.72 -7.58 2.95
C LEU A 414 0.34 -7.92 3.98
N ALA A 415 0.01 -8.90 4.82
CA ALA A 415 0.97 -9.61 5.64
C ALA A 415 0.89 -11.10 5.34
N VAL A 416 2.03 -11.78 5.39
CA VAL A 416 2.12 -13.23 5.19
C VAL A 416 2.59 -13.87 6.49
N ALA A 417 1.66 -14.53 7.20
CA ALA A 417 1.96 -15.24 8.44
C ALA A 417 2.11 -16.74 8.14
N GLY A 418 3.35 -17.21 8.07
CA GLY A 418 3.66 -18.53 7.50
C GLY A 418 3.35 -18.55 6.01
N ASP A 419 2.37 -19.35 5.59
CA ASP A 419 1.86 -19.36 4.21
C ASP A 419 0.48 -18.69 4.07
N LYS A 420 -0.09 -18.20 5.18
CA LYS A 420 -1.43 -17.64 5.19
C LYS A 420 -1.39 -16.12 4.94
N PRO A 421 -2.10 -15.61 3.92
CA PRO A 421 -2.18 -14.18 3.66
C PRO A 421 -3.25 -13.52 4.54
N TRP A 422 -2.92 -12.34 5.03
CA TRP A 422 -3.78 -11.46 5.82
C TRP A 422 -3.79 -10.07 5.20
N PHE A 423 -4.95 -9.45 5.21
CA PHE A 423 -5.18 -8.20 4.51
C PHE A 423 -5.77 -7.16 5.45
N ALA A 424 -5.21 -5.95 5.45
CA ALA A 424 -5.83 -4.79 6.06
C ALA A 424 -6.07 -3.75 4.97
N TYR A 425 -7.25 -3.16 4.91
CA TYR A 425 -7.59 -2.17 3.89
C TYR A 425 -8.68 -1.25 4.38
N ASP A 426 -8.79 -0.08 3.77
CA ASP A 426 -9.89 0.84 4.02
C ASP A 426 -11.07 0.46 3.12
N LEU A 427 -12.28 0.61 3.65
CA LEU A 427 -13.50 0.45 2.88
C LEU A 427 -14.35 1.69 3.02
N VAL A 428 -14.83 2.21 1.89
CA VAL A 428 -15.58 3.46 1.81
C VAL A 428 -16.95 3.21 1.21
N VAL A 429 -17.95 3.90 1.77
CA VAL A 429 -19.30 4.01 1.21
C VAL A 429 -19.48 5.44 0.72
N GLU A 430 -19.69 5.60 -0.58
CA GLU A 430 -20.11 6.87 -1.16
C GLU A 430 -21.56 6.75 -1.64
N ALA A 431 -22.40 7.75 -1.34
CA ALA A 431 -23.77 7.80 -1.84
C ALA A 431 -23.96 8.89 -2.87
N ARG A 432 -24.71 8.57 -3.92
CA ARG A 432 -25.15 9.54 -4.93
C ARG A 432 -26.38 10.27 -4.40
N CYS A 433 -26.22 11.55 -4.11
CA CYS A 433 -27.28 12.40 -3.56
C CYS A 433 -27.73 13.45 -4.57
N LEU A 434 -29.05 13.60 -4.71
CA LEU A 434 -29.71 14.45 -5.69
C LEU A 434 -30.10 15.79 -5.06
N TYR A 435 -29.77 16.88 -5.76
CA TYR A 435 -30.03 18.24 -5.33
C TYR A 435 -30.87 18.99 -6.36
N LYS A 436 -31.85 19.76 -5.86
CA LYS A 436 -32.67 20.66 -6.67
C LYS A 436 -32.52 22.08 -6.18
N GLU A 437 -31.76 22.89 -6.92
CA GLU A 437 -31.64 24.31 -6.64
C GLU A 437 -32.86 25.08 -7.16
N PHE A 438 -33.30 26.08 -6.38
CA PHE A 438 -34.45 26.90 -6.74
C PHE A 438 -34.14 27.78 -7.95
N GLY A 439 -34.93 27.65 -9.01
CA GLY A 439 -34.75 28.41 -10.25
C GLY A 439 -33.92 27.70 -11.31
N GLU A 440 -33.17 26.66 -10.94
CA GLU A 440 -32.47 25.81 -11.90
C GLU A 440 -33.41 24.75 -12.49
N PRO A 441 -33.39 24.47 -13.81
CA PRO A 441 -34.27 23.49 -14.43
C PRO A 441 -33.82 22.05 -14.20
N GLU A 442 -32.54 21.81 -13.92
CA GLU A 442 -31.95 20.47 -13.81
C GLU A 442 -31.83 20.00 -12.36
N ILE A 443 -31.79 18.69 -12.15
CA ILE A 443 -31.40 18.07 -10.87
C ILE A 443 -29.91 17.78 -11.00
N THR A 444 -29.12 18.25 -10.04
CA THR A 444 -27.69 17.93 -9.95
C THR A 444 -27.48 16.77 -8.99
N TYR A 445 -26.34 16.10 -9.07
CA TYR A 445 -25.95 15.08 -8.11
C TYR A 445 -24.53 15.31 -7.60
N GLN A 446 -24.27 14.86 -6.38
CA GLN A 446 -22.95 14.81 -5.79
C GLN A 446 -22.77 13.47 -5.06
N PHE A 447 -21.54 12.98 -5.02
CA PHE A 447 -21.18 11.84 -4.18
C PHE A 447 -20.78 12.35 -2.80
N HIS A 448 -21.31 11.74 -1.76
CA HIS A 448 -20.95 12.00 -0.38
C HIS A 448 -20.44 10.73 0.26
N GLU A 449 -19.26 10.79 0.87
CA GLU A 449 -18.81 9.74 1.77
C GLU A 449 -19.81 9.64 2.93
N LEU A 450 -20.43 8.47 3.08
CA LEU A 450 -21.36 8.18 4.17
C LEU A 450 -20.66 7.54 5.35
N TRP A 451 -19.61 6.77 5.07
CA TRP A 451 -18.87 6.02 6.06
C TRP A 451 -17.54 5.54 5.48
N ARG A 452 -16.54 5.46 6.35
CA ARG A 452 -15.25 4.80 6.09
C ARG A 452 -14.83 3.96 7.27
N GLY A 453 -14.22 2.81 7.00
CA GLY A 453 -13.59 2.05 8.06
C GLY A 453 -12.54 1.05 7.63
N ALA A 454 -11.64 0.78 8.57
CA ALA A 454 -10.59 -0.22 8.46
C ALA A 454 -11.16 -1.64 8.55
N ARG A 455 -10.84 -2.47 7.56
CA ARG A 455 -11.27 -3.87 7.45
C ARG A 455 -10.08 -4.82 7.44
N LEU A 456 -10.25 -5.93 8.14
CA LEU A 456 -9.35 -7.09 8.15
C LEU A 456 -9.99 -8.21 7.31
N SER A 457 -9.25 -8.79 6.39
CA SER A 457 -9.64 -9.99 5.64
C SER A 457 -8.51 -11.01 5.66
N TRP A 458 -8.79 -12.27 5.35
CA TRP A 458 -7.76 -13.31 5.27
C TRP A 458 -8.12 -14.41 4.26
N GLY A 459 -7.11 -14.95 3.60
CA GLY A 459 -7.29 -16.01 2.62
C GLY A 459 -7.23 -17.39 3.28
N ASP A 460 -8.03 -18.34 2.80
CA ASP A 460 -7.81 -19.77 3.04
C ASP A 460 -6.92 -20.41 1.96
N GLY A 461 -6.53 -19.64 0.95
CA GLY A 461 -5.69 -20.11 -0.16
C GLY A 461 -6.44 -20.84 -1.27
N THR A 462 -7.77 -20.69 -1.39
CA THR A 462 -8.52 -21.18 -2.56
C THR A 462 -8.23 -20.36 -3.81
N LEU A 463 -7.10 -20.69 -4.42
CA LEU A 463 -6.54 -20.05 -5.59
C LEU A 463 -7.11 -20.69 -6.88
N VAL A 464 -7.50 -19.86 -7.84
CA VAL A 464 -7.90 -20.29 -9.19
C VAL A 464 -6.84 -19.78 -10.18
N PRO A 465 -6.48 -20.52 -11.25
CA PRO A 465 -5.62 -19.96 -12.29
C PRO A 465 -6.24 -18.67 -12.86
N PRO A 466 -5.46 -17.60 -13.11
CA PRO A 466 -5.98 -16.39 -13.72
C PRO A 466 -6.58 -16.72 -15.09
N PRO A 467 -7.60 -15.96 -15.54
CA PRO A 467 -8.31 -16.26 -16.77
C PRO A 467 -7.35 -16.37 -17.96
N SER A 468 -7.36 -17.54 -18.62
CA SER A 468 -6.58 -17.80 -19.82
C SER A 468 -7.03 -16.87 -20.95
N GLY A 469 -6.25 -15.83 -21.24
CA GLY A 469 -6.61 -14.78 -22.19
C GLY A 469 -5.94 -13.44 -21.93
N ALA A 470 -5.42 -13.21 -20.71
CA ALA A 470 -4.41 -12.21 -20.48
C ALA A 470 -3.13 -12.67 -21.21
N SER A 471 -2.92 -12.21 -22.44
CA SER A 471 -1.61 -12.29 -23.07
C SER A 471 -0.64 -11.63 -22.11
N ALA A 472 0.22 -12.42 -21.46
CA ALA A 472 1.34 -11.94 -20.67
C ALA A 472 2.16 -11.03 -21.59
N THR A 473 1.85 -9.74 -21.54
CA THR A 473 2.59 -8.75 -22.28
C THR A 473 3.83 -8.56 -21.45
N SER A 474 4.89 -9.25 -21.86
CA SER A 474 6.16 -9.14 -21.18
C SER A 474 6.77 -7.78 -21.48
N LEU A 475 7.34 -7.19 -20.44
CA LEU A 475 8.32 -6.15 -20.55
C LEU A 475 9.59 -6.80 -21.10
N ARG A 476 9.63 -7.02 -22.41
CA ARG A 476 10.87 -7.40 -23.11
C ARG A 476 11.43 -6.15 -23.76
N ARG A 477 12.58 -5.71 -23.28
CA ARG A 477 13.49 -4.88 -24.09
C ARG A 477 14.55 -5.76 -24.71
#